data_AF-A0A402AP63-F1
#
_entry.id   AF-A0A402AP63-F1
#
_cell.length_a   1.000
_cell.length_b   1.000
_cell.length_c   1.000
_cell.angle_alpha   90.00
_cell.angle_beta   90.00
_cell.angle_gamma   90.00
#
_symmetry.space_group_name_H-M   'P 1'
#
loop_
_entity.id
_entity.type
_entity.pdbx_description
1 polymer ?
#
loop_
_entity_poly.entity_id
_entity_poly.type
_entity_poly.pdbx_seq_one_letter_code
_entity_poly.pdbx_strand_id
1 'polypeptide(L)'
;MRRSEREELWAKLAAMIREIQTKQAYVQSAESNLTNNQQVHSPHEEKAEMPTENNFTRTPPPQLTLSPHFEDRVLYHLVALTGPYPLPLGSGVSEADLAKCLADELGISPDFPHNSQFHISEARSIVLAAVTMLEQKELLEAIKVFGTWTIRPTLAGRRSVEQWNEKWRKSQLKTQNIFTGDSPDFKILTPPVFQTNAQNWIDVNANGQRIEIKNIGKENAYHIYAALFGCETYIVPNTMPQKRIDLEGFHWRDYSGCPLEPGDTLTLTLVRHRDRLDGKQELGDYQLYAPQEPSLYDVMHNPSLPFHSARLTLTYHDRFGHKYAQTFDYDHHKKSWVYLAYPRAITVDFFDLLRSKDKESISSINRNQANGHRNILYQLFFAELLERLREARPGITNAKKTQPENFCFFGAGKTGYMFNWAFTKNGIKTELIINVPGNRAATKEAFDTLYEQRATIEKEFGQSLIWDRLEGKESHIFLLRLATIDAPIEELEHTKKWAVETMIKFADVFKKRIKSL
;
A
#
# COMPACT_ATOMS: atom_id res chain seq x y z
N MET A 1 -22.49 -11.49 -39.21
CA MET A 1 -22.04 -12.13 -37.96
C MET A 1 -22.88 -11.61 -36.80
N ARG A 2 -23.53 -12.48 -36.04
CA ARG A 2 -24.36 -12.10 -34.88
C ARG A 2 -23.45 -11.54 -33.77
N ARG A 3 -24.03 -10.74 -32.88
CA ARG A 3 -23.29 -9.98 -31.85
C ARG A 3 -22.51 -10.89 -30.89
N SER A 4 -23.07 -12.02 -30.49
CA SER A 4 -22.42 -13.03 -29.64
C SER A 4 -21.29 -13.78 -30.33
N GLU A 5 -21.42 -14.03 -31.65
CA GLU A 5 -20.42 -14.76 -32.45
C GLU A 5 -19.09 -13.96 -32.54
N ARG A 6 -19.14 -12.63 -32.51
CA ARG A 6 -17.94 -11.77 -32.57
C ARG A 6 -17.14 -11.75 -31.27
N GLU A 7 -17.82 -11.75 -30.13
CA GLU A 7 -17.14 -11.86 -28.82
C GLU A 7 -16.51 -13.23 -28.64
N GLU A 8 -17.20 -14.28 -29.09
CA GLU A 8 -16.68 -15.64 -29.08
C GLU A 8 -15.46 -15.79 -30.01
N LEU A 9 -15.49 -15.20 -31.21
CA LEU A 9 -14.36 -15.22 -32.14
C LEU A 9 -13.17 -14.42 -31.62
N TRP A 10 -13.40 -13.26 -31.00
CA TRP A 10 -12.32 -12.47 -30.41
C TRP A 10 -11.68 -13.17 -29.21
N ALA A 11 -12.49 -13.81 -28.37
CA ALA A 11 -11.99 -14.64 -27.26
C ALA A 11 -11.19 -15.86 -27.76
N LYS A 12 -11.65 -16.52 -28.82
CA LYS A 12 -10.94 -17.64 -29.48
C LYS A 12 -9.62 -17.18 -30.08
N LEU A 13 -9.60 -16.04 -30.75
CA LEU A 13 -8.39 -15.47 -31.33
C LEU A 13 -7.39 -15.03 -30.26
N ALA A 14 -7.86 -14.44 -29.16
CA ALA A 14 -7.04 -14.12 -28.00
C ALA A 14 -6.39 -15.37 -27.39
N ALA A 15 -7.14 -16.46 -27.25
CA ALA A 15 -6.61 -17.75 -26.77
C ALA A 15 -5.58 -18.34 -27.74
N MET A 16 -5.84 -18.29 -29.06
CA MET A 16 -4.94 -18.76 -30.10
C MET A 16 -3.62 -17.97 -30.13
N ILE A 17 -3.66 -16.64 -29.99
CA ILE A 17 -2.47 -15.79 -29.94
C ILE A 17 -1.63 -16.10 -28.71
N ARG A 18 -2.26 -16.29 -27.53
CA ARG A 18 -1.55 -16.72 -26.31
C ARG A 18 -0.87 -18.07 -26.52
N GLU A 19 -1.54 -19.01 -27.18
CA GLU A 19 -0.96 -20.33 -27.47
C GLU A 19 0.24 -20.25 -28.43
N ILE A 20 0.16 -19.43 -29.49
CA ILE A 20 1.27 -19.19 -30.43
C ILE A 20 2.46 -18.55 -29.71
N GLN A 21 2.22 -17.56 -28.85
CA GLN A 21 3.28 -16.91 -28.07
C GLN A 21 3.94 -17.87 -27.10
N THR A 22 3.16 -18.75 -26.46
CA THR A 22 3.68 -19.78 -25.56
C THR A 22 4.55 -20.78 -26.32
N LYS A 23 4.15 -21.17 -27.54
CA LYS A 23 4.93 -22.05 -28.42
C LYS A 23 6.19 -21.36 -28.95
N GLN A 24 6.13 -20.08 -29.32
CA GLN A 24 7.30 -19.32 -29.79
C GLN A 24 8.33 -19.09 -28.67
N ALA A 25 7.89 -18.78 -27.45
CA ALA A 25 8.75 -18.70 -26.28
C ALA A 25 9.42 -20.05 -25.96
N TYR A 26 8.69 -21.15 -26.12
CA TYR A 26 9.23 -22.49 -25.96
C TYR A 26 10.29 -22.83 -27.01
N VAL A 27 10.03 -22.52 -28.29
CA VAL A 27 11.00 -22.74 -29.39
C VAL A 27 12.25 -21.88 -29.22
N GLN A 28 12.12 -20.61 -28.87
CA GLN A 28 13.27 -19.73 -28.61
C GLN A 28 14.11 -20.21 -27.40
N SER A 29 13.46 -20.72 -26.35
CA SER A 29 14.15 -21.32 -25.20
C SER A 29 14.86 -22.64 -25.54
N ALA A 30 14.30 -23.43 -26.46
CA ALA A 30 14.90 -24.68 -26.93
C ALA A 30 16.09 -24.41 -27.85
N GLU A 31 16.00 -23.42 -28.75
CA GLU A 31 17.09 -23.02 -29.63
C GLU A 31 18.27 -22.42 -28.85
N SER A 32 18.02 -21.62 -27.80
CA SER A 32 19.09 -21.10 -26.92
C SER A 32 19.80 -22.18 -26.10
N ASN A 33 19.12 -23.30 -25.81
CA ASN A 33 19.70 -24.43 -25.07
C ASN A 33 20.46 -25.41 -25.98
N LEU A 34 20.16 -25.43 -27.29
CA LEU A 34 20.87 -26.24 -28.28
C LEU A 34 22.18 -25.61 -28.74
N THR A 35 22.28 -24.28 -28.82
CA THR A 35 23.55 -23.59 -29.13
C THR A 35 24.56 -23.60 -27.98
N ASN A 36 24.12 -23.69 -26.72
CA ASN A 36 25.01 -23.69 -25.55
C ASN A 36 25.63 -25.06 -25.21
N ASN A 37 25.22 -26.15 -25.87
CA ASN A 37 25.69 -27.51 -25.56
C ASN A 37 26.73 -28.08 -26.56
N GLN A 38 27.26 -27.26 -27.47
CA GLN A 38 28.30 -27.69 -28.42
C GLN A 38 29.72 -27.15 -28.16
N GLN A 39 29.96 -26.45 -27.05
CA GLN A 39 31.32 -26.03 -26.69
C GLN A 39 31.62 -26.25 -25.20
N VAL A 40 32.14 -27.43 -24.85
CA VAL A 40 32.99 -27.59 -23.67
C VAL A 40 34.14 -28.54 -23.99
N HIS A 41 35.36 -27.98 -24.05
CA HIS A 41 36.57 -28.69 -23.60
C HIS A 41 37.52 -27.72 -22.86
N SER A 42 37.53 -27.88 -21.53
CA SER A 42 38.70 -27.87 -20.62
C SER A 42 39.49 -26.57 -20.30
N PRO A 43 40.21 -26.52 -19.15
CA PRO A 43 39.91 -25.57 -18.06
C PRO A 43 41.05 -24.57 -17.76
N HIS A 44 40.73 -23.45 -17.10
CA HIS A 44 41.64 -22.79 -16.13
C HIS A 44 40.92 -21.78 -15.22
N GLU A 45 41.42 -21.70 -13.98
CA GLU A 45 41.04 -20.78 -12.89
C GLU A 45 41.30 -19.31 -13.23
N GLU A 46 40.39 -18.39 -12.84
CA GLU A 46 40.73 -17.17 -12.09
C GLU A 46 39.48 -16.42 -11.58
N LYS A 47 39.63 -15.76 -10.43
CA LYS A 47 38.63 -14.90 -9.76
C LYS A 47 38.55 -13.52 -10.41
N ALA A 48 37.35 -12.93 -10.52
CA ALA A 48 37.05 -11.53 -10.17
C ALA A 48 35.55 -11.16 -10.33
N GLU A 49 35.04 -10.46 -9.31
CA GLU A 49 33.92 -9.51 -9.14
C GLU A 49 32.72 -9.36 -10.12
N MET A 50 31.56 -9.08 -9.50
CA MET A 50 30.24 -8.75 -10.08
C MET A 50 30.21 -7.39 -10.82
N PRO A 51 29.17 -7.13 -11.64
CA PRO A 51 28.02 -6.38 -11.10
C PRO A 51 26.64 -6.90 -11.52
N THR A 52 25.69 -6.65 -10.62
CA THR A 52 24.23 -6.79 -10.73
C THR A 52 23.60 -5.81 -11.72
N GLU A 53 22.54 -6.22 -12.44
CA GLU A 53 21.41 -5.31 -12.78
C GLU A 53 20.09 -6.03 -13.12
N ASN A 54 19.07 -5.73 -12.30
CA ASN A 54 17.64 -5.50 -12.58
C ASN A 54 16.79 -6.49 -13.41
N ASN A 55 16.09 -7.39 -12.70
CA ASN A 55 14.82 -7.96 -13.18
C ASN A 55 13.63 -7.14 -12.68
N PHE A 56 12.97 -6.43 -13.61
CA PHE A 56 11.63 -5.87 -13.43
C PHE A 56 10.60 -7.02 -13.43
N THR A 57 10.10 -7.41 -12.26
CA THR A 57 8.86 -8.19 -12.16
C THR A 57 7.67 -7.27 -12.40
N ARG A 58 7.09 -7.31 -13.59
CA ARG A 58 5.78 -6.70 -13.89
C ARG A 58 4.67 -7.58 -13.30
N THR A 59 3.92 -7.03 -12.35
CA THR A 59 2.60 -7.51 -11.93
C THR A 59 1.59 -7.35 -13.07
N PRO A 60 0.62 -8.28 -13.24
CA PRO A 60 -0.43 -8.14 -14.26
C PRO A 60 -1.43 -7.04 -13.85
N PRO A 61 -2.03 -6.30 -14.80
CA PRO A 61 -2.98 -5.23 -14.50
C PRO A 61 -4.33 -5.77 -14.02
N PRO A 62 -5.05 -5.05 -13.14
CA PRO A 62 -6.38 -5.42 -12.66
C PRO A 62 -7.44 -5.31 -13.77
N GLN A 63 -8.33 -6.29 -13.84
CA GLN A 63 -9.43 -6.36 -14.80
C GLN A 63 -10.49 -5.28 -14.52
N LEU A 64 -10.51 -4.21 -15.31
CA LEU A 64 -11.66 -3.33 -15.47
C LEU A 64 -12.76 -4.11 -16.20
N THR A 65 -13.89 -4.39 -15.56
CA THR A 65 -15.07 -4.94 -16.26
C THR A 65 -15.69 -3.86 -17.14
N LEU A 66 -15.15 -3.72 -18.36
CA LEU A 66 -15.67 -2.84 -19.41
C LEU A 66 -17.02 -3.36 -19.98
N SER A 67 -17.78 -2.45 -20.59
CA SER A 67 -19.13 -2.64 -21.17
C SER A 67 -19.37 -4.01 -21.84
N PRO A 68 -20.57 -4.63 -21.76
CA PRO A 68 -20.80 -6.00 -22.24
C PRO A 68 -20.80 -6.13 -23.77
N HIS A 69 -20.54 -5.07 -24.53
CA HIS A 69 -20.57 -5.10 -26.00
C HIS A 69 -19.28 -4.54 -26.58
N PHE A 70 -18.71 -5.28 -27.53
CA PHE A 70 -17.43 -4.96 -28.15
C PHE A 70 -17.40 -3.57 -28.81
N GLU A 71 -18.46 -3.17 -29.54
CA GLU A 71 -18.51 -1.85 -30.18
C GLU A 71 -18.49 -0.69 -29.17
N ASP A 72 -19.13 -0.86 -28.01
CA ASP A 72 -19.16 0.18 -26.98
C ASP A 72 -17.77 0.35 -26.33
N ARG A 73 -17.02 -0.76 -26.18
CA ARG A 73 -15.61 -0.74 -25.74
C ARG A 73 -14.70 -0.04 -26.73
N VAL A 74 -14.90 -0.28 -28.03
CA VAL A 74 -14.17 0.41 -29.12
C VAL A 74 -14.41 1.93 -29.03
N LEU A 75 -15.66 2.37 -28.84
CA LEU A 75 -15.96 3.80 -28.70
C LEU A 75 -15.39 4.39 -27.40
N TYR A 76 -15.45 3.63 -26.30
CA TYR A 76 -14.90 4.04 -25.01
C TYR A 76 -13.39 4.31 -25.09
N HIS A 77 -12.62 3.34 -25.60
CA HIS A 77 -11.16 3.49 -25.75
C HIS A 77 -10.80 4.61 -26.72
N LEU A 78 -11.57 4.78 -27.79
CA LEU A 78 -11.39 5.89 -28.72
C LEU A 78 -11.60 7.26 -28.05
N VAL A 79 -12.60 7.40 -27.16
CA VAL A 79 -12.81 8.63 -26.39
C VAL A 79 -11.70 8.82 -25.35
N ALA A 80 -11.24 7.75 -24.69
CA ALA A 80 -10.14 7.82 -23.73
C ALA A 80 -8.83 8.30 -24.37
N LEU A 81 -8.49 7.79 -25.57
CA LEU A 81 -7.29 8.17 -26.31
C LEU A 81 -7.33 9.61 -26.83
N THR A 82 -8.52 10.19 -27.01
CA THR A 82 -8.69 11.51 -27.64
C THR A 82 -9.14 12.60 -26.67
N GLY A 83 -9.34 12.27 -25.40
CA GLY A 83 -9.82 13.20 -24.36
C GLY A 83 -11.27 13.66 -24.58
N PRO A 84 -11.82 14.53 -23.71
CA PRO A 84 -13.23 14.92 -23.77
C PRO A 84 -13.55 16.00 -24.82
N TYR A 85 -12.53 16.63 -25.41
CA TYR A 85 -12.69 17.79 -26.29
C TYR A 85 -12.67 17.42 -27.79
N PRO A 86 -13.32 18.20 -28.66
CA PRO A 86 -13.22 18.00 -30.11
C PRO A 86 -11.77 18.07 -30.59
N LEU A 87 -11.40 17.13 -31.46
CA LEU A 87 -10.07 17.08 -32.04
C LEU A 87 -9.92 18.11 -33.19
N PRO A 88 -8.72 18.67 -33.40
CA PRO A 88 -8.41 19.47 -34.60
C PRO A 88 -8.77 18.75 -35.91
N LEU A 89 -9.14 19.51 -36.93
CA LEU A 89 -9.54 18.96 -38.23
C LEU A 89 -8.41 18.09 -38.82
N GLY A 90 -8.72 16.83 -39.18
CA GLY A 90 -7.75 15.88 -39.72
C GLY A 90 -6.94 15.08 -38.69
N SER A 91 -7.11 15.35 -37.39
CA SER A 91 -6.50 14.55 -36.32
C SER A 91 -7.42 13.43 -35.83
N GLY A 92 -6.83 12.32 -35.42
CA GLY A 92 -7.51 11.14 -34.92
C GLY A 92 -6.54 10.02 -34.57
N VAL A 93 -7.08 8.87 -34.20
CA VAL A 93 -6.34 7.70 -33.71
C VAL A 93 -6.20 6.69 -34.85
N SER A 94 -5.05 6.03 -34.92
CA SER A 94 -4.86 4.94 -35.88
C SER A 94 -5.60 3.68 -35.45
N GLU A 95 -5.95 2.83 -36.42
CA GLU A 95 -6.50 1.50 -36.14
C GLU A 95 -5.60 0.66 -35.21
N ALA A 96 -4.28 0.76 -35.38
CA ALA A 96 -3.32 0.00 -34.59
C ALA A 96 -3.29 0.46 -33.12
N ASP A 97 -3.35 1.77 -32.87
CA ASP A 97 -3.37 2.32 -31.51
C ASP A 97 -4.67 1.96 -30.78
N LEU A 98 -5.80 1.97 -31.49
CA LEU A 98 -7.08 1.53 -30.96
C LEU A 98 -7.10 0.02 -30.67
N ALA A 99 -6.51 -0.79 -31.56
CA ALA A 99 -6.38 -2.23 -31.37
C ALA A 99 -5.42 -2.59 -30.23
N LYS A 100 -4.41 -1.76 -29.94
CA LYS A 100 -3.52 -1.92 -28.80
C LYS A 100 -4.26 -1.79 -27.46
N CYS A 101 -5.10 -0.78 -27.29
CA CYS A 101 -5.90 -0.63 -26.08
C CYS A 101 -6.85 -1.82 -25.85
N LEU A 102 -7.43 -2.36 -26.93
CA LEU A 102 -8.29 -3.54 -26.87
C LEU A 102 -7.49 -4.82 -26.57
N ALA A 103 -6.26 -4.93 -27.07
CA ALA A 103 -5.36 -6.04 -26.78
C ALA A 103 -4.92 -6.03 -25.30
N ASP A 104 -4.55 -4.85 -24.77
CA ASP A 104 -4.17 -4.65 -23.38
C ASP A 104 -5.31 -5.00 -22.41
N GLU A 105 -6.55 -4.58 -22.72
CA GLU A 105 -7.75 -4.94 -21.94
C GLU A 105 -7.90 -6.46 -21.79
N LEU A 106 -7.54 -7.20 -22.83
CA LEU A 106 -7.75 -8.64 -22.91
C LEU A 106 -6.49 -9.45 -22.59
N GLY A 107 -5.44 -8.80 -22.07
CA GLY A 107 -4.18 -9.44 -21.73
C GLY A 107 -3.49 -10.11 -22.92
N ILE A 108 -3.65 -9.55 -24.13
CA ILE A 108 -2.95 -9.94 -25.34
C ILE A 108 -1.72 -9.01 -25.48
N SER A 109 -0.60 -9.51 -26.01
CA SER A 109 0.61 -8.68 -26.18
C SER A 109 0.31 -7.36 -26.93
N PRO A 110 0.70 -6.20 -26.36
CA PRO A 110 0.51 -4.88 -26.97
C PRO A 110 1.25 -4.68 -28.29
N ASP A 111 2.19 -5.57 -28.62
CA ASP A 111 3.02 -5.47 -29.83
C ASP A 111 2.35 -6.11 -31.06
N PHE A 112 1.32 -6.94 -30.86
CA PHE A 112 0.61 -7.63 -31.95
C PHE A 112 -0.01 -6.68 -32.99
N PRO A 113 -0.69 -5.58 -32.60
CA PRO A 113 -1.29 -4.64 -33.55
C PRO A 113 -0.31 -3.86 -34.43
N HIS A 114 0.97 -3.85 -34.05
CA HIS A 114 2.05 -3.22 -34.83
C HIS A 114 2.78 -4.23 -35.75
N ASN A 115 2.43 -5.52 -35.69
CA ASN A 115 2.98 -6.55 -36.57
C ASN A 115 2.26 -6.52 -37.93
N SER A 116 3.01 -6.71 -39.02
CA SER A 116 2.48 -6.92 -40.38
C SER A 116 1.34 -7.96 -40.45
N GLN A 117 1.35 -8.98 -39.59
CA GLN A 117 0.32 -10.02 -39.50
C GLN A 117 -1.04 -9.48 -39.01
N PHE A 118 -1.08 -8.37 -38.27
CA PHE A 118 -2.32 -7.75 -37.85
C PHE A 118 -3.13 -7.26 -39.06
N HIS A 119 -2.48 -6.71 -40.08
CA HIS A 119 -3.14 -6.14 -41.26
C HIS A 119 -3.97 -7.14 -42.07
N ILE A 120 -3.67 -8.43 -41.94
CA ILE A 120 -4.36 -9.55 -42.60
C ILE A 120 -5.16 -10.43 -41.62
N SER A 121 -5.24 -10.03 -40.35
CA SER A 121 -5.87 -10.84 -39.29
C SER A 121 -7.39 -10.68 -39.24
N GLU A 122 -8.09 -11.72 -38.77
CA GLU A 122 -9.51 -11.67 -38.45
C GLU A 122 -9.80 -10.66 -37.32
N ALA A 123 -8.83 -10.45 -36.43
CA ALA A 123 -8.89 -9.39 -35.41
C ALA A 123 -9.13 -8.02 -36.06
N ARG A 124 -8.31 -7.69 -37.03
CA ARG A 124 -8.44 -6.43 -37.74
C ARG A 124 -9.82 -6.28 -38.38
N SER A 125 -10.34 -7.33 -39.01
CA SER A 125 -11.70 -7.33 -39.57
C SER A 125 -12.78 -7.09 -38.52
N ILE A 126 -12.62 -7.61 -37.30
CA ILE A 126 -13.56 -7.40 -36.19
C ILE A 126 -13.51 -5.94 -35.68
N VAL A 127 -12.33 -5.36 -35.53
CA VAL A 127 -12.16 -3.94 -35.15
C VAL A 127 -12.77 -3.02 -36.21
N LEU A 128 -12.49 -3.26 -37.50
CA LEU A 128 -13.05 -2.46 -38.59
C LEU A 128 -14.56 -2.60 -38.74
N ALA A 129 -15.10 -3.80 -38.49
CA ALA A 129 -16.55 -4.01 -38.46
C ALA A 129 -17.21 -3.20 -37.35
N ALA A 130 -16.61 -3.16 -36.15
CA ALA A 130 -17.08 -2.34 -35.04
C ALA A 130 -17.00 -0.83 -35.37
N VAL A 131 -15.88 -0.37 -35.92
CA VAL A 131 -15.70 1.03 -36.35
C VAL A 131 -16.75 1.42 -37.38
N THR A 132 -16.99 0.57 -38.39
CA THR A 132 -18.02 0.81 -39.43
C THR A 132 -19.43 0.90 -38.83
N MET A 133 -19.74 0.05 -37.83
CA MET A 133 -21.04 0.09 -37.16
C MET A 133 -21.24 1.35 -36.30
N LEU A 134 -20.18 1.83 -35.66
CA LEU A 134 -20.22 3.08 -34.88
C LEU A 134 -20.29 4.31 -35.80
N GLU A 135 -19.65 4.25 -36.97
CA GLU A 135 -19.73 5.26 -38.03
C GLU A 135 -21.16 5.37 -38.58
N GLN A 136 -21.81 4.23 -38.87
CA GLN A 136 -23.22 4.20 -39.28
C GLN A 136 -24.20 4.76 -38.24
N LYS A 137 -23.80 4.75 -36.96
CA LYS A 137 -24.55 5.35 -35.86
C LYS A 137 -24.17 6.81 -35.61
N GLU A 138 -23.32 7.39 -36.45
CA GLU A 138 -22.80 8.76 -36.33
C GLU A 138 -22.06 9.04 -35.00
N LEU A 139 -21.54 7.99 -34.34
CA LEU A 139 -20.81 8.10 -33.07
C LEU A 139 -19.30 8.29 -33.26
N LEU A 140 -18.79 7.95 -34.43
CA LEU A 140 -17.42 8.25 -34.84
C LEU A 140 -17.37 8.55 -36.35
N GLU A 141 -16.25 9.08 -36.79
CA GLU A 141 -15.90 9.28 -38.19
C GLU A 141 -14.59 8.57 -38.49
N ALA A 142 -14.54 7.82 -39.59
CA ALA A 142 -13.31 7.22 -40.09
C ALA A 142 -12.90 7.89 -41.41
N ILE A 143 -11.78 8.58 -41.40
CA ILE A 143 -11.18 9.15 -42.61
C ILE A 143 -10.40 8.04 -43.32
N LYS A 144 -10.93 7.59 -44.46
CA LYS A 144 -10.44 6.46 -45.25
C LYS A 144 -9.63 6.96 -46.45
N VAL A 145 -8.43 7.48 -46.19
CA VAL A 145 -7.45 7.79 -47.25
C VAL A 145 -6.61 6.53 -47.50
N PHE A 146 -6.02 6.37 -48.70
CA PHE A 146 -5.14 5.25 -49.03
C PHE A 146 -4.00 5.13 -47.97
N GLY A 147 -4.13 4.21 -47.02
CA GLY A 147 -3.23 4.05 -45.87
C GLY A 147 -3.95 3.76 -44.55
N THR A 148 -3.29 4.07 -43.43
CA THR A 148 -3.82 3.90 -42.06
C THR A 148 -5.07 4.74 -41.83
N TRP A 149 -6.16 4.11 -41.39
CA TRP A 149 -7.40 4.82 -41.06
C TRP A 149 -7.18 5.79 -39.91
N THR A 150 -7.70 7.00 -40.05
CA THR A 150 -7.76 7.98 -38.96
C THR A 150 -9.18 7.98 -38.40
N ILE A 151 -9.33 7.48 -37.19
CA ILE A 151 -10.62 7.28 -36.53
C ILE A 151 -10.77 8.33 -35.43
N ARG A 152 -11.91 9.01 -35.37
CA ARG A 152 -12.17 10.01 -34.32
C ARG A 152 -13.63 9.95 -33.85
N PRO A 153 -13.90 10.17 -32.55
CA PRO A 153 -15.27 10.18 -32.06
C PRO A 153 -15.97 11.49 -32.43
N THR A 154 -17.27 11.42 -32.72
CA THR A 154 -18.11 12.62 -32.89
C THR A 154 -18.52 13.17 -31.53
N LEU A 155 -19.12 14.37 -31.51
CA LEU A 155 -19.74 14.92 -30.29
C LEU A 155 -20.83 13.99 -29.73
N ALA A 156 -21.59 13.33 -30.61
CA ALA A 156 -22.61 12.35 -30.24
C ALA A 156 -21.98 11.08 -29.63
N GLY A 157 -20.85 10.63 -30.16
CA GLY A 157 -20.08 9.52 -29.58
C GLY A 157 -19.58 9.83 -28.17
N ARG A 158 -19.00 11.02 -27.98
CA ARG A 158 -18.51 11.48 -26.66
C ARG A 158 -19.62 11.54 -25.63
N ARG A 159 -20.76 12.16 -25.98
CA ARG A 159 -21.96 12.20 -25.12
C ARG A 159 -22.50 10.81 -24.81
N SER A 160 -22.45 9.88 -25.76
CA SER A 160 -22.89 8.50 -25.54
C SER A 160 -22.02 7.82 -24.48
N VAL A 161 -20.70 7.97 -24.55
CA VAL A 161 -19.76 7.44 -23.54
C VAL A 161 -19.98 8.09 -22.17
N GLU A 162 -20.22 9.41 -22.12
CA GLU A 162 -20.54 10.12 -20.87
C GLU A 162 -21.87 9.64 -20.25
N GLN A 163 -22.91 9.48 -21.06
CA GLN A 163 -24.20 8.93 -20.63
C GLN A 163 -24.10 7.48 -20.20
N TRP A 164 -23.24 6.68 -20.85
CA TRP A 164 -22.92 5.34 -20.37
C TRP A 164 -22.23 5.43 -19.02
N ASN A 165 -21.13 6.17 -18.87
CA ASN A 165 -20.46 6.34 -17.58
C ASN A 165 -21.44 6.77 -16.47
N GLU A 166 -22.38 7.66 -16.76
CA GLU A 166 -23.42 8.08 -15.82
C GLU A 166 -24.49 7.01 -15.56
N LYS A 167 -24.93 6.27 -16.58
CA LYS A 167 -25.88 5.15 -16.46
C LYS A 167 -25.25 3.97 -15.73
N TRP A 168 -23.97 3.72 -15.97
CA TRP A 168 -23.13 2.75 -15.28
C TRP A 168 -22.91 3.18 -13.83
N ARG A 169 -22.64 4.45 -13.57
CA ARG A 169 -22.61 5.01 -12.21
C ARG A 169 -23.95 4.80 -11.50
N LYS A 170 -25.07 5.03 -12.20
CA LYS A 170 -26.44 4.80 -11.68
C LYS A 170 -26.82 3.33 -11.55
N SER A 171 -26.34 2.44 -12.42
CA SER A 171 -26.59 1.00 -12.34
C SER A 171 -25.69 0.37 -11.29
N GLN A 172 -24.45 0.82 -11.14
CA GLN A 172 -23.57 0.52 -10.01
C GLN A 172 -24.23 1.02 -8.71
N LEU A 173 -24.84 2.21 -8.66
CA LEU A 173 -25.66 2.64 -7.51
C LEU A 173 -26.88 1.72 -7.23
N LYS A 174 -27.48 1.12 -8.27
CA LYS A 174 -28.57 0.12 -8.12
C LYS A 174 -28.08 -1.28 -7.72
N THR A 175 -26.92 -1.70 -8.19
CA THR A 175 -26.28 -2.98 -7.84
C THR A 175 -25.53 -2.89 -6.51
N GLN A 176 -25.10 -1.69 -6.10
CA GLN A 176 -24.57 -1.32 -4.78
C GLN A 176 -25.68 -1.14 -3.73
N ASN A 177 -26.95 -1.08 -4.15
CA ASN A 177 -28.10 -1.30 -3.27
C ASN A 177 -28.36 -2.80 -3.01
N ILE A 178 -27.55 -3.71 -3.57
CA ILE A 178 -27.34 -5.00 -2.93
C ILE A 178 -26.38 -4.74 -1.77
N PHE A 179 -26.96 -4.44 -0.61
CA PHE A 179 -26.31 -4.52 0.68
C PHE A 179 -25.52 -5.84 0.76
N THR A 180 -24.21 -5.81 0.56
CA THR A 180 -23.33 -6.83 1.17
C THR A 180 -23.25 -6.45 2.64
N GLY A 181 -24.31 -6.77 3.37
CA GLY A 181 -24.54 -6.26 4.71
C GLY A 181 -23.53 -6.72 5.75
N ASP A 182 -22.33 -7.19 5.40
CA ASP A 182 -21.43 -7.88 6.34
C ASP A 182 -20.05 -7.20 6.48
N SER A 183 -19.85 -5.99 5.94
CA SER A 183 -18.59 -5.23 6.07
C SER A 183 -18.82 -3.90 6.80
N PRO A 184 -17.81 -3.29 7.46
CA PRO A 184 -17.97 -1.98 8.09
C PRO A 184 -18.28 -0.90 7.03
N ASP A 185 -19.19 0.01 7.37
CA ASP A 185 -19.70 1.05 6.47
C ASP A 185 -19.97 2.32 7.26
N PHE A 186 -19.77 3.51 6.68
CA PHE A 186 -19.78 4.75 7.45
C PHE A 186 -20.81 5.77 6.96
N LYS A 187 -21.44 6.43 7.94
CA LYS A 187 -22.21 7.65 7.72
C LYS A 187 -21.53 8.81 8.43
N ILE A 188 -21.32 9.92 7.71
CA ILE A 188 -20.76 11.13 8.27
C ILE A 188 -21.89 12.01 8.81
N LEU A 189 -21.76 12.45 10.07
CA LEU A 189 -22.84 13.11 10.81
C LEU A 189 -22.68 14.62 10.89
N THR A 190 -21.45 15.13 11.00
CA THR A 190 -21.19 16.56 11.14
C THR A 190 -20.61 17.18 9.88
N PRO A 191 -20.92 18.45 9.58
CA PRO A 191 -20.27 19.19 8.52
C PRO A 191 -18.85 19.62 8.94
N PRO A 192 -17.96 19.93 7.98
CA PRO A 192 -16.72 20.65 8.25
C PRO A 192 -17.00 22.06 8.80
N VAL A 193 -16.00 22.65 9.45
CA VAL A 193 -16.00 24.07 9.82
C VAL A 193 -15.62 24.90 8.61
N PHE A 194 -16.48 25.86 8.27
CA PHE A 194 -16.32 26.76 7.11
C PHE A 194 -15.89 28.17 7.54
N GLN A 195 -15.28 28.92 6.62
CA GLN A 195 -14.85 30.30 6.88
C GLN A 195 -16.04 31.24 7.04
N THR A 196 -15.93 32.19 7.96
CA THR A 196 -16.96 33.23 8.17
C THR A 196 -17.17 34.10 6.92
N ASN A 197 -16.10 34.40 6.20
CA ASN A 197 -16.10 35.33 5.05
C ASN A 197 -16.24 34.62 3.68
N ALA A 198 -16.15 33.29 3.66
CA ALA A 198 -16.30 32.44 2.48
C ALA A 198 -16.93 31.11 2.93
N GLN A 199 -18.25 31.13 3.17
CA GLN A 199 -18.97 30.03 3.82
C GLN A 199 -18.92 28.71 3.03
N ASN A 200 -18.59 28.76 1.74
CA ASN A 200 -18.42 27.61 0.87
C ASN A 200 -17.00 26.99 0.92
N TRP A 201 -16.06 27.58 1.66
CA TRP A 201 -14.68 27.11 1.82
C TRP A 201 -14.41 26.66 3.24
N ILE A 202 -13.65 25.57 3.38
CA ILE A 202 -13.26 25.07 4.70
C ILE A 202 -12.40 26.13 5.41
N ASP A 203 -12.58 26.26 6.72
CA ASP A 203 -11.76 27.15 7.52
C ASP A 203 -10.32 26.63 7.61
N VAL A 204 -9.48 27.15 6.71
CA VAL A 204 -8.05 26.85 6.66
C VAL A 204 -7.32 27.28 7.93
N ASN A 205 -7.85 28.23 8.70
CA ASN A 205 -7.24 28.72 9.94
C ASN A 205 -7.66 27.91 11.18
N ALA A 206 -8.65 27.02 11.06
CA ALA A 206 -9.03 26.14 12.15
C ALA A 206 -7.87 25.19 12.49
N ASN A 207 -7.52 25.12 13.78
CA ASN A 207 -6.45 24.24 14.29
C ASN A 207 -6.74 22.75 14.05
N GLY A 208 -8.01 22.39 13.86
CA GLY A 208 -8.45 21.06 13.47
C GLY A 208 -9.93 21.03 13.07
N GLN A 209 -10.34 19.95 12.42
CA GLN A 209 -11.72 19.70 11.98
C GLN A 209 -12.29 18.57 12.83
N ARG A 210 -13.48 18.75 13.41
CA ARG A 210 -14.14 17.70 14.22
C ARG A 210 -15.25 17.05 13.40
N ILE A 211 -14.99 15.84 12.93
CA ILE A 211 -15.93 15.09 12.09
C ILE A 211 -16.41 13.86 12.85
N GLU A 212 -17.73 13.75 13.04
CA GLU A 212 -18.34 12.56 13.63
C GLU A 212 -18.72 11.57 12.53
N ILE A 213 -18.27 10.33 12.70
CA ILE A 213 -18.59 9.21 11.83
C ILE A 213 -19.33 8.14 12.61
N LYS A 214 -20.32 7.51 11.99
CA LYS A 214 -21.06 6.39 12.57
C LYS A 214 -20.86 5.14 11.73
N ASN A 215 -20.51 4.03 12.36
CA ASN A 215 -20.50 2.74 11.68
C ASN A 215 -21.96 2.27 11.50
N ILE A 216 -22.40 2.17 10.25
CA ILE A 216 -23.71 1.67 9.84
C ILE A 216 -23.64 0.26 9.23
N GLY A 217 -22.44 -0.31 9.14
CA GLY A 217 -22.21 -1.69 8.73
C GLY A 217 -22.54 -2.70 9.83
N LYS A 218 -22.30 -3.99 9.57
CA LYS A 218 -22.54 -5.07 10.56
C LYS A 218 -21.27 -5.61 11.21
N GLU A 219 -20.09 -5.16 10.79
CA GLU A 219 -18.81 -5.57 11.37
C GLU A 219 -18.05 -4.39 11.97
N ASN A 220 -17.11 -4.70 12.87
CA ASN A 220 -16.22 -3.71 13.50
C ASN A 220 -15.22 -3.17 12.48
N ALA A 221 -15.03 -1.85 12.48
CA ALA A 221 -13.95 -1.22 11.73
C ALA A 221 -12.71 -1.01 12.61
N TYR A 222 -11.55 -1.41 12.11
CA TYR A 222 -10.26 -1.25 12.78
C TYR A 222 -9.40 -0.24 12.01
N HIS A 223 -8.40 0.34 12.68
CA HIS A 223 -7.38 1.20 12.04
C HIS A 223 -7.96 2.29 11.12
N ILE A 224 -8.94 3.04 11.62
CA ILE A 224 -9.64 4.05 10.83
C ILE A 224 -8.72 5.25 10.65
N TYR A 225 -8.38 5.53 9.40
CA TYR A 225 -7.61 6.70 8.98
C TYR A 225 -8.51 7.60 8.16
N ALA A 226 -8.41 8.92 8.36
CA ALA A 226 -9.22 9.89 7.64
C ALA A 226 -8.35 10.98 7.01
N ALA A 227 -8.71 11.41 5.80
CA ALA A 227 -8.16 12.57 5.13
C ALA A 227 -9.28 13.45 4.58
N LEU A 228 -9.24 14.74 4.90
CA LEU A 228 -10.21 15.75 4.50
C LEU A 228 -9.53 16.82 3.64
N PHE A 229 -10.11 17.08 2.47
CA PHE A 229 -9.69 18.12 1.53
C PHE A 229 -10.81 19.14 1.37
N GLY A 230 -10.45 20.43 1.27
CA GLY A 230 -11.37 21.47 0.82
C GLY A 230 -11.25 21.68 -0.68
N CYS A 231 -12.33 22.11 -1.34
CA CYS A 231 -12.29 22.42 -2.77
C CYS A 231 -11.25 23.51 -3.09
N GLU A 232 -10.90 24.36 -2.12
CA GLU A 232 -9.89 25.42 -2.27
C GLU A 232 -8.43 24.91 -2.32
N THR A 233 -8.19 23.62 -2.06
CA THR A 233 -6.83 23.03 -2.02
C THR A 233 -6.47 22.26 -3.31
N TYR A 234 -7.15 22.57 -4.42
CA TYR A 234 -7.10 21.93 -5.74
C TYR A 234 -5.78 21.28 -6.14
N ILE A 235 -5.82 19.95 -6.36
CA ILE A 235 -4.78 19.25 -7.12
C ILE A 235 -5.42 18.18 -8.02
N VAL A 236 -5.83 18.58 -9.22
CA VAL A 236 -6.23 17.63 -10.27
C VAL A 236 -5.13 17.65 -11.33
N PRO A 237 -4.52 16.50 -11.67
CA PRO A 237 -3.58 16.45 -12.79
C PRO A 237 -4.28 16.87 -14.09
N ASN A 238 -3.68 17.81 -14.83
CA ASN A 238 -4.03 18.15 -16.22
C ASN A 238 -5.39 18.85 -16.49
N THR A 239 -5.94 19.62 -15.55
CA THR A 239 -7.09 20.52 -15.82
C THR A 239 -6.74 22.00 -15.65
N MET A 240 -7.20 22.85 -16.58
CA MET A 240 -7.14 24.32 -16.53
C MET A 240 -8.55 24.91 -16.28
N PRO A 241 -8.71 26.12 -15.71
CA PRO A 241 -7.71 27.14 -15.43
C PRO A 241 -7.17 27.11 -14.00
N GLN A 242 -5.89 27.47 -13.92
CA GLN A 242 -5.03 27.46 -12.75
C GLN A 242 -5.30 28.64 -11.79
N LYS A 243 -5.11 28.33 -10.50
CA LYS A 243 -4.71 29.20 -9.37
C LYS A 243 -5.81 29.71 -8.42
N ARG A 244 -6.00 29.00 -7.30
CA ARG A 244 -6.30 29.49 -5.92
C ARG A 244 -5.80 28.41 -4.96
N ILE A 245 -4.90 28.57 -3.99
CA ILE A 245 -4.07 29.65 -3.40
C ILE A 245 -2.61 29.11 -3.39
N ASP A 246 -1.58 29.91 -3.11
CA ASP A 246 -0.20 29.47 -2.77
C ASP A 246 -0.16 28.63 -1.46
N LEU A 247 -1.01 27.61 -1.36
CA LEU A 247 -1.19 26.74 -0.21
C LEU A 247 -0.76 25.35 -0.67
N GLU A 248 0.49 24.99 -0.38
CA GLU A 248 1.08 23.67 -0.60
C GLU A 248 0.16 22.54 -0.05
N GLY A 249 -0.76 22.01 -0.86
CA GLY A 249 -1.47 20.74 -0.64
C GLY A 249 -2.07 20.54 0.76
N PHE A 250 -2.73 21.56 1.32
CA PHE A 250 -3.30 21.46 2.67
C PHE A 250 -4.44 20.45 2.71
N HIS A 251 -4.42 19.65 3.75
CA HIS A 251 -5.46 18.68 4.06
C HIS A 251 -5.45 18.40 5.57
N TRP A 252 -6.55 17.88 6.10
CA TRP A 252 -6.64 17.50 7.51
C TRP A 252 -6.66 15.98 7.63
N ARG A 253 -5.95 15.42 8.62
CA ARG A 253 -5.91 13.98 8.83
C ARG A 253 -6.09 13.61 10.29
N ASP A 254 -6.64 12.43 10.52
CA ASP A 254 -6.68 11.78 11.82
C ASP A 254 -6.49 10.27 11.66
N TYR A 255 -6.05 9.63 12.73
CA TYR A 255 -5.97 8.19 12.84
C TYR A 255 -6.52 7.72 14.18
N SER A 256 -7.48 6.81 14.12
CA SER A 256 -7.98 6.10 15.28
C SER A 256 -7.62 4.61 15.19
N GLY A 257 -6.79 4.17 16.14
CA GLY A 257 -6.55 2.74 16.36
C GLY A 257 -7.66 2.05 17.14
N CYS A 258 -8.61 2.80 17.70
CA CYS A 258 -9.74 2.25 18.44
C CYS A 258 -10.74 1.62 17.46
N PRO A 259 -11.14 0.35 17.66
CA PRO A 259 -12.19 -0.27 16.86
C PRO A 259 -13.50 0.51 17.00
N LEU A 260 -14.25 0.63 15.90
CA LEU A 260 -15.60 1.20 15.92
C LEU A 260 -16.64 0.12 15.63
N GLU A 261 -17.48 -0.17 16.62
CA GLU A 261 -18.52 -1.20 16.55
C GLU A 261 -19.73 -0.74 15.72
N PRO A 262 -20.49 -1.69 15.13
CA PRO A 262 -21.77 -1.41 14.47
C PRO A 262 -22.72 -0.57 15.33
N GLY A 263 -23.17 0.58 14.79
CA GLY A 263 -24.09 1.49 15.46
C GLY A 263 -23.42 2.60 16.27
N ASP A 264 -22.14 2.44 16.61
CA ASP A 264 -21.38 3.41 17.40
C ASP A 264 -20.88 4.59 16.56
N THR A 265 -20.57 5.68 17.27
CA THR A 265 -20.09 6.93 16.70
C THR A 265 -18.69 7.25 17.22
N LEU A 266 -17.82 7.68 16.33
CA LEU A 266 -16.46 8.14 16.61
C LEU A 266 -16.32 9.60 16.19
N THR A 267 -15.80 10.44 17.08
CA THR A 267 -15.40 11.81 16.73
C THR A 267 -13.93 11.82 16.32
N LEU A 268 -13.68 12.05 15.03
CA LEU A 268 -12.35 12.30 14.49
C LEU A 268 -11.96 13.76 14.71
N THR A 269 -10.75 14.00 15.20
CA THR A 269 -10.17 15.34 15.38
C THR A 269 -9.05 15.53 14.36
N LEU A 270 -9.43 15.83 13.12
CA LEU A 270 -8.49 15.94 12.02
C LEU A 270 -7.60 17.18 12.18
N VAL A 271 -6.28 16.97 12.18
CA VAL A 271 -5.27 18.02 12.32
C VAL A 271 -4.75 18.41 10.94
N ARG A 272 -4.44 19.69 10.74
CA ARG A 272 -3.99 20.24 9.47
C ARG A 272 -2.55 19.80 9.15
N HIS A 273 -2.33 19.31 7.93
CA HIS A 273 -1.02 18.93 7.37
C HIS A 273 -0.76 19.67 6.04
N ARG A 274 0.52 19.74 5.64
CA ARG A 274 1.00 20.39 4.39
C ARG A 274 1.83 19.43 3.50
N ASP A 275 1.78 18.13 3.76
CA ASP A 275 2.65 17.13 3.13
C ASP A 275 1.93 16.29 2.05
N ARG A 276 2.54 15.15 1.65
CA ARG A 276 2.43 14.36 0.40
C ARG A 276 1.05 13.85 -0.06
N LEU A 277 -0.08 14.49 0.24
CA LEU A 277 -1.33 14.27 -0.49
C LEU A 277 -1.50 15.36 -1.54
N ASP A 278 -0.59 15.33 -2.52
CA ASP A 278 -0.46 16.33 -3.58
C ASP A 278 -1.25 15.94 -4.85
N GLY A 279 -2.35 15.19 -4.73
CA GLY A 279 -3.19 14.78 -5.86
C GLY A 279 -2.61 13.65 -6.74
N LYS A 280 -1.39 13.17 -6.47
CA LYS A 280 -0.74 12.11 -7.26
C LYS A 280 -0.80 10.73 -6.61
N GLN A 281 -1.27 10.66 -5.37
CA GLN A 281 -1.34 9.41 -4.60
C GLN A 281 -2.64 8.68 -4.92
N GLU A 282 -2.57 7.36 -4.96
CA GLU A 282 -3.68 6.50 -5.35
C GLU A 282 -4.02 5.52 -4.23
N LEU A 283 -5.32 5.35 -3.95
CA LEU A 283 -5.88 4.26 -3.15
C LEU A 283 -6.60 3.30 -4.12
N GLY A 284 -5.97 2.17 -4.43
CA GLY A 284 -6.41 1.35 -5.55
C GLY A 284 -6.28 2.14 -6.86
N ASP A 285 -7.36 2.24 -7.63
CA ASP A 285 -7.41 3.03 -8.87
C ASP A 285 -7.88 4.49 -8.66
N TYR A 286 -8.06 4.90 -7.40
CA TYR A 286 -8.63 6.21 -7.05
C TYR A 286 -7.55 7.20 -6.62
N GLN A 287 -7.41 8.29 -7.37
CA GLN A 287 -6.51 9.40 -7.00
C GLN A 287 -7.07 10.23 -5.85
N LEU A 288 -6.20 10.59 -4.91
CA LEU A 288 -6.52 11.37 -3.72
C LEU A 288 -6.42 12.87 -3.98
N TYR A 289 -7.53 13.49 -4.37
CA TYR A 289 -7.60 14.92 -4.65
C TYR A 289 -8.86 15.60 -4.10
N ALA A 290 -8.77 16.91 -3.92
CA ALA A 290 -9.88 17.79 -3.54
C ALA A 290 -11.08 17.66 -4.50
N PRO A 291 -12.33 17.88 -4.03
CA PRO A 291 -13.48 17.83 -4.92
C PRO A 291 -13.45 18.99 -5.94
N GLN A 292 -14.04 18.76 -7.11
CA GLN A 292 -14.08 19.77 -8.16
C GLN A 292 -15.13 20.84 -7.82
N GLU A 293 -14.69 22.10 -7.74
CA GLU A 293 -15.59 23.27 -7.70
C GLU A 293 -16.32 23.44 -9.05
N PRO A 294 -17.65 23.62 -9.05
CA PRO A 294 -18.40 23.99 -10.26
C PRO A 294 -17.86 25.29 -10.88
N SER A 295 -17.79 25.38 -12.20
CA SER A 295 -17.33 26.63 -12.83
C SER A 295 -18.34 27.76 -12.63
N LEU A 296 -17.89 29.02 -12.69
CA LEU A 296 -18.79 30.17 -12.64
C LEU A 296 -19.91 30.07 -13.69
N TYR A 297 -19.59 29.53 -14.87
CA TYR A 297 -20.56 29.28 -15.93
C TYR A 297 -21.62 28.25 -15.48
N ASP A 298 -21.20 27.14 -14.86
CA ASP A 298 -22.10 26.10 -14.36
C ASP A 298 -23.00 26.64 -13.25
N VAL A 299 -22.45 27.44 -12.32
CA VAL A 299 -23.23 28.06 -11.24
C VAL A 299 -24.29 29.02 -11.79
N MET A 300 -23.96 29.79 -12.83
CA MET A 300 -24.88 30.75 -13.44
C MET A 300 -26.01 30.09 -14.24
N HIS A 301 -25.73 28.98 -14.93
CA HIS A 301 -26.69 28.35 -15.85
C HIS A 301 -27.41 27.15 -15.21
N ASN A 302 -26.83 26.56 -14.17
CA ASN A 302 -27.35 25.39 -13.47
C ASN A 302 -27.26 25.60 -11.94
N PRO A 303 -28.09 26.47 -11.34
CA PRO A 303 -28.04 26.78 -9.91
C PRO A 303 -28.36 25.58 -9.00
N SER A 304 -28.93 24.50 -9.55
CA SER A 304 -29.21 23.24 -8.84
C SER A 304 -28.03 22.26 -8.83
N LEU A 305 -26.92 22.58 -9.51
CA LEU A 305 -25.74 21.74 -9.57
C LEU A 305 -25.10 21.67 -8.17
N PRO A 306 -24.66 20.48 -7.72
CA PRO A 306 -24.10 20.33 -6.38
C PRO A 306 -22.77 21.09 -6.29
N PHE A 307 -22.59 21.83 -5.19
CA PHE A 307 -21.33 22.48 -4.87
C PHE A 307 -20.59 21.61 -3.86
N HIS A 308 -19.59 20.86 -4.32
CA HIS A 308 -18.82 19.98 -3.45
C HIS A 308 -17.68 20.76 -2.76
N SER A 309 -17.93 21.23 -1.54
CA SER A 309 -16.97 22.06 -0.79
C SER A 309 -15.84 21.27 -0.12
N ALA A 310 -16.08 19.99 0.18
CA ALA A 310 -15.15 19.17 0.93
C ALA A 310 -15.19 17.71 0.47
N ARG A 311 -14.06 17.01 0.54
CA ARG A 311 -13.96 15.57 0.33
C ARG A 311 -13.30 14.90 1.52
N LEU A 312 -14.00 13.94 2.13
CA LEU A 312 -13.48 13.09 3.20
C LEU A 312 -13.24 11.69 2.65
N THR A 313 -12.02 11.18 2.79
CA THR A 313 -11.67 9.79 2.49
C THR A 313 -11.32 9.07 3.78
N LEU A 314 -11.95 7.93 4.03
CA LEU A 314 -11.65 7.03 5.14
C LEU A 314 -10.97 5.78 4.59
N THR A 315 -9.90 5.31 5.25
CA THR A 315 -9.41 3.94 5.08
C THR A 315 -9.51 3.19 6.39
N TYR A 316 -9.82 1.91 6.36
CA TYR A 316 -10.05 1.11 7.57
C TYR A 316 -9.85 -0.37 7.26
N HIS A 317 -9.72 -1.18 8.31
CA HIS A 317 -9.55 -2.62 8.20
C HIS A 317 -10.77 -3.35 8.76
N ASP A 318 -11.03 -4.55 8.25
CA ASP A 318 -11.91 -5.51 8.93
C ASP A 318 -11.14 -6.32 9.99
N ARG A 319 -11.85 -7.23 10.67
CA ARG A 319 -11.25 -8.13 11.67
C ARG A 319 -10.22 -9.12 11.09
N PHE A 320 -10.19 -9.30 9.78
CA PHE A 320 -9.26 -10.17 9.07
C PHE A 320 -8.05 -9.40 8.52
N GLY A 321 -8.00 -8.07 8.73
CA GLY A 321 -6.93 -7.20 8.26
C GLY A 321 -7.04 -6.84 6.78
N HIS A 322 -8.15 -7.14 6.10
CA HIS A 322 -8.38 -6.62 4.76
C HIS A 322 -8.61 -5.11 4.85
N LYS A 323 -8.13 -4.38 3.85
CA LYS A 323 -8.16 -2.92 3.84
C LYS A 323 -9.28 -2.43 2.94
N TYR A 324 -9.93 -1.36 3.38
CA TYR A 324 -11.08 -0.76 2.72
C TYR A 324 -10.92 0.75 2.64
N ALA A 325 -11.50 1.37 1.60
CA ALA A 325 -11.65 2.81 1.51
C ALA A 325 -13.12 3.23 1.29
N GLN A 326 -13.47 4.40 1.79
CA GLN A 326 -14.74 5.06 1.53
C GLN A 326 -14.53 6.56 1.38
N THR A 327 -15.11 7.15 0.33
CA THR A 327 -14.96 8.57 0.03
C THR A 327 -16.31 9.26 0.05
N PHE A 328 -16.36 10.50 0.55
CA PHE A 328 -17.58 11.28 0.70
C PHE A 328 -17.32 12.73 0.27
N ASP A 329 -18.23 13.30 -0.51
CA ASP A 329 -18.23 14.72 -0.85
C ASP A 329 -19.30 15.47 -0.05
N TYR A 330 -18.96 16.64 0.48
CA TYR A 330 -19.93 17.51 1.14
C TYR A 330 -20.58 18.45 0.12
N ASP A 331 -21.87 18.23 -0.16
CA ASP A 331 -22.69 19.14 -0.97
C ASP A 331 -23.12 20.33 -0.11
N HIS A 332 -22.53 21.49 -0.35
CA HIS A 332 -22.77 22.71 0.42
C HIS A 332 -24.19 23.24 0.26
N HIS A 333 -24.77 23.10 -0.92
CA HIS A 333 -26.15 23.55 -1.17
C HIS A 333 -27.16 22.68 -0.43
N LYS A 334 -26.93 21.36 -0.38
CA LYS A 334 -27.80 20.41 0.33
C LYS A 334 -27.46 20.23 1.81
N LYS A 335 -26.31 20.77 2.24
CA LYS A 335 -25.74 20.60 3.58
C LYS A 335 -25.63 19.13 3.99
N SER A 336 -25.21 18.28 3.06
CA SER A 336 -25.21 16.82 3.25
C SER A 336 -23.98 16.17 2.64
N TRP A 337 -23.48 15.12 3.28
CA TRP A 337 -22.47 14.24 2.72
C TRP A 337 -23.06 13.29 1.68
N VAL A 338 -22.38 13.15 0.55
CA VAL A 338 -22.70 12.28 -0.58
C VAL A 338 -21.62 11.22 -0.68
N TYR A 339 -22.00 9.95 -0.57
CA TYR A 339 -21.07 8.84 -0.73
C TYR A 339 -20.58 8.71 -2.19
N LEU A 340 -19.27 8.58 -2.35
CA LEU A 340 -18.60 8.29 -3.60
C LEU A 340 -18.12 6.84 -3.59
N ALA A 341 -18.66 6.03 -4.50
CA ALA A 341 -18.51 4.59 -4.51
C ALA A 341 -17.16 4.10 -5.06
N TYR A 342 -16.06 4.50 -4.41
CA TYR A 342 -14.67 4.14 -4.76
C TYR A 342 -13.99 3.42 -3.58
N PRO A 343 -12.86 2.72 -3.83
CA PRO A 343 -12.78 1.27 -3.72
C PRO A 343 -13.00 0.74 -2.31
N ARG A 344 -14.01 -0.13 -2.18
CA ARG A 344 -14.25 -0.86 -0.95
C ARG A 344 -13.10 -1.79 -0.60
N ALA A 345 -12.36 -2.40 -1.53
CA ALA A 345 -11.16 -3.19 -1.21
C ALA A 345 -9.91 -2.52 -1.79
N ILE A 346 -8.90 -2.29 -0.96
CA ILE A 346 -7.64 -1.65 -1.35
C ILE A 346 -6.45 -2.52 -0.89
N THR A 347 -5.34 -2.43 -1.60
CA THR A 347 -4.08 -3.11 -1.23
C THR A 347 -3.17 -2.22 -0.37
N VAL A 348 -3.31 -0.92 -0.53
CA VAL A 348 -2.54 0.13 0.12
C VAL A 348 -3.52 1.11 0.77
N ASP A 349 -3.34 1.41 2.06
CA ASP A 349 -4.15 2.38 2.80
C ASP A 349 -3.37 3.70 3.08
N PHE A 350 -3.98 4.64 3.81
CA PHE A 350 -3.29 5.89 4.16
C PHE A 350 -2.04 5.67 5.02
N PHE A 351 -2.04 4.67 5.90
CA PHE A 351 -0.88 4.37 6.74
C PHE A 351 0.32 3.91 5.87
N ASP A 352 0.06 3.11 4.84
CA ASP A 352 1.07 2.66 3.89
C ASP A 352 1.57 3.82 2.99
N LEU A 353 0.65 4.62 2.45
CA LEU A 353 0.96 5.71 1.51
C LEU A 353 1.89 6.76 2.13
N LEU A 354 1.59 7.16 3.36
CA LEU A 354 2.31 8.23 4.04
C LEU A 354 3.70 7.81 4.52
N ARG A 355 4.05 6.51 4.45
CA ARG A 355 5.34 5.99 4.90
C ARG A 355 6.53 6.21 3.94
N SER A 356 6.31 6.62 2.68
CA SER A 356 7.29 6.39 1.59
C SER A 356 8.40 7.45 1.30
N LYS A 357 8.45 8.64 1.91
CA LYS A 357 9.61 9.59 1.87
C LYS A 357 9.78 10.44 3.13
N ASP A 358 9.15 10.02 4.22
CA ASP A 358 9.30 10.60 5.56
C ASP A 358 10.62 10.18 6.24
N LYS A 359 11.64 9.86 5.45
CA LYS A 359 12.90 9.27 5.94
C LYS A 359 13.83 10.29 6.59
N GLU A 360 13.70 11.60 6.34
CA GLU A 360 14.60 12.61 6.93
C GLU A 360 13.95 13.43 8.05
N SER A 361 12.87 14.18 7.79
CA SER A 361 12.31 15.11 8.78
C SER A 361 11.33 14.48 9.78
N ILE A 362 10.60 13.45 9.36
CA ILE A 362 9.65 12.69 10.20
C ILE A 362 10.35 11.56 10.95
N SER A 363 11.61 11.28 10.60
CA SER A 363 12.42 10.27 11.30
C SER A 363 12.57 10.57 12.79
N SER A 364 12.49 11.82 13.25
CA SER A 364 12.58 12.18 14.67
C SER A 364 11.23 12.13 15.41
N ILE A 365 10.12 12.51 14.74
CA ILE A 365 8.78 12.59 15.35
C ILE A 365 8.05 11.24 15.26
N ASN A 366 8.09 10.54 14.12
CA ASN A 366 7.56 9.18 13.98
C ASN A 366 8.47 8.11 14.62
N ARG A 367 9.78 8.36 14.83
CA ARG A 367 10.53 7.51 15.78
C ARG A 367 9.87 7.61 17.15
N ASN A 368 9.45 8.78 17.63
CA ASN A 368 8.85 8.85 18.97
C ASN A 368 7.46 8.21 19.06
N GLN A 369 6.61 8.25 18.02
CA GLN A 369 5.28 7.59 18.01
C GLN A 369 5.31 6.11 17.61
N ALA A 370 6.10 5.72 16.60
CA ALA A 370 6.29 4.30 16.23
C ALA A 370 7.20 3.58 17.23
N ASN A 371 8.21 4.26 17.81
CA ASN A 371 8.82 3.76 19.04
C ASN A 371 7.76 3.78 20.13
N GLY A 372 6.88 4.77 20.28
CA GLY A 372 5.77 4.71 21.24
C GLY A 372 4.97 3.41 21.19
N HIS A 373 4.45 3.01 20.02
CA HIS A 373 3.75 1.73 19.84
C HIS A 373 4.66 0.51 20.02
N ARG A 374 5.85 0.49 19.41
CA ARG A 374 6.79 -0.64 19.58
C ARG A 374 7.29 -0.76 21.01
N ASN A 375 7.45 0.36 21.70
CA ASN A 375 7.90 0.45 23.07
C ASN A 375 6.82 -0.06 24.01
N ILE A 376 5.53 0.21 23.73
CA ILE A 376 4.43 -0.44 24.44
C ILE A 376 4.46 -1.95 24.17
N LEU A 377 4.64 -2.39 22.93
CA LEU A 377 4.76 -3.82 22.60
C LEU A 377 5.95 -4.47 23.31
N TYR A 378 7.12 -3.83 23.33
CA TYR A 378 8.28 -4.30 24.07
C TYR A 378 8.01 -4.33 25.57
N GLN A 379 7.38 -3.29 26.12
CA GLN A 379 7.04 -3.22 27.53
C GLN A 379 6.13 -4.38 27.93
N LEU A 380 5.08 -4.66 27.15
CA LEU A 380 4.15 -5.78 27.37
C LEU A 380 4.85 -7.12 27.22
N PHE A 381 5.63 -7.30 26.14
CA PHE A 381 6.37 -8.53 25.88
C PHE A 381 7.37 -8.84 27.01
N PHE A 382 8.15 -7.85 27.44
CA PHE A 382 9.11 -8.05 28.53
C PHE A 382 8.43 -8.18 29.89
N ALA A 383 7.29 -7.50 30.13
CA ALA A 383 6.53 -7.65 31.37
C ALA A 383 6.12 -9.12 31.55
N GLU A 384 5.58 -9.70 30.49
CA GLU A 384 5.17 -11.10 30.47
C GLU A 384 6.37 -12.07 30.57
N LEU A 385 7.49 -11.79 29.88
CA LEU A 385 8.72 -12.57 30.06
C LEU A 385 9.22 -12.55 31.50
N LEU A 386 9.18 -11.38 32.14
CA LEU A 386 9.64 -11.21 33.52
C LEU A 386 8.73 -11.95 34.50
N GLU A 387 7.43 -11.94 34.26
CA GLU A 387 6.45 -12.71 35.02
C GLU A 387 6.70 -14.22 34.87
N ARG A 388 6.73 -14.73 33.63
CA ARG A 388 7.03 -16.14 33.32
C ARG A 388 8.38 -16.59 33.89
N LEU A 389 9.40 -15.74 33.83
CA LEU A 389 10.72 -16.04 34.38
C LEU A 389 10.68 -16.16 35.91
N ARG A 390 9.94 -15.29 36.59
CA ARG A 390 9.79 -15.34 38.05
C ARG A 390 8.96 -16.55 38.51
N GLU A 391 7.95 -16.93 37.74
CA GLU A 391 7.16 -18.14 37.97
C GLU A 391 8.00 -19.40 37.77
N ALA A 392 8.70 -19.49 36.63
CA ALA A 392 9.53 -20.64 36.29
C ALA A 392 10.77 -20.77 37.19
N ARG A 393 11.31 -19.65 37.69
CA ARG A 393 12.45 -19.64 38.59
C ARG A 393 12.36 -18.54 39.66
N PRO A 394 11.68 -18.82 40.79
CA PRO A 394 11.56 -17.87 41.89
C PRO A 394 12.93 -17.39 42.40
N GLY A 395 13.05 -16.09 42.66
CA GLY A 395 14.28 -15.48 43.19
C GLY A 395 15.39 -15.23 42.15
N ILE A 396 15.16 -15.52 40.86
CA ILE A 396 16.14 -15.21 39.81
C ILE A 396 16.38 -13.70 39.65
N THR A 397 15.34 -12.88 39.84
CA THR A 397 15.37 -11.42 39.76
C THR A 397 14.32 -10.80 40.68
N ASN A 398 14.61 -9.59 41.17
CA ASN A 398 13.66 -8.75 41.91
C ASN A 398 13.01 -7.67 41.04
N ALA A 399 13.35 -7.59 39.75
CA ALA A 399 12.72 -6.64 38.83
C ALA A 399 11.21 -6.89 38.77
N LYS A 400 10.44 -5.80 38.77
CA LYS A 400 8.96 -5.80 38.76
C LYS A 400 8.37 -4.91 37.66
N LYS A 401 9.18 -4.04 37.06
CA LYS A 401 8.74 -3.07 36.07
C LYS A 401 9.61 -3.21 34.84
N THR A 402 8.97 -3.22 33.68
CA THR A 402 9.62 -3.11 32.39
C THR A 402 9.43 -1.71 31.85
N GLN A 403 10.44 -1.26 31.10
CA GLN A 403 10.43 0.05 30.48
C GLN A 403 9.92 -0.07 29.04
N PRO A 404 9.41 1.03 28.48
CA PRO A 404 9.06 1.14 27.06
C PRO A 404 10.34 1.21 26.21
N GLU A 405 11.16 0.15 26.23
CA GLU A 405 12.45 0.05 25.56
C GLU A 405 12.60 -1.32 24.90
N ASN A 406 13.43 -1.42 23.86
CA ASN A 406 13.67 -2.67 23.12
C ASN A 406 14.54 -3.68 23.88
N PHE A 407 14.83 -3.43 25.16
CA PHE A 407 15.58 -4.31 26.03
C PHE A 407 14.99 -4.35 27.44
N CYS A 408 15.34 -5.39 28.19
CA CYS A 408 15.01 -5.53 29.59
C CYS A 408 16.14 -6.25 30.31
N PHE A 409 16.79 -5.55 31.24
CA PHE A 409 17.90 -6.08 32.02
C PHE A 409 17.60 -6.12 33.52
N PHE A 410 18.32 -6.99 34.21
CA PHE A 410 18.35 -7.06 35.66
C PHE A 410 19.72 -7.57 36.14
N GLY A 411 20.07 -7.27 37.39
CA GLY A 411 21.38 -7.62 37.93
C GLY A 411 21.63 -9.13 37.96
N ALA A 412 22.86 -9.53 37.60
CA ALA A 412 23.28 -10.94 37.66
C ALA A 412 23.74 -11.38 39.06
N GLY A 413 23.64 -10.50 40.07
CA GLY A 413 23.98 -10.78 41.47
C GLY A 413 25.33 -10.21 41.94
N LYS A 414 26.12 -9.61 41.05
CA LYS A 414 27.34 -8.87 41.36
C LYS A 414 27.36 -7.55 40.58
N THR A 415 27.83 -6.48 41.21
CA THR A 415 28.00 -5.17 40.55
C THR A 415 28.88 -5.31 39.31
N GLY A 416 28.43 -4.71 38.21
CA GLY A 416 29.09 -4.77 36.90
C GLY A 416 28.71 -5.96 36.03
N TYR A 417 27.72 -6.77 36.44
CA TYR A 417 27.19 -7.89 35.65
C TYR A 417 25.67 -7.82 35.59
N MET A 418 25.12 -7.89 34.37
CA MET A 418 23.68 -7.79 34.13
C MET A 418 23.22 -8.86 33.15
N PHE A 419 22.09 -9.50 33.44
CA PHE A 419 21.36 -10.28 32.46
C PHE A 419 20.46 -9.36 31.67
N ASN A 420 20.34 -9.58 30.37
CA ASN A 420 19.54 -8.75 29.49
C ASN A 420 18.83 -9.57 28.42
N TRP A 421 17.62 -9.14 28.06
CA TRP A 421 17.00 -9.46 26.79
C TRP A 421 17.00 -8.22 25.91
N ALA A 422 17.34 -8.34 24.64
CA ALA A 422 17.31 -7.20 23.71
C ALA A 422 16.86 -7.59 22.31
N PHE A 423 15.86 -6.90 21.79
CA PHE A 423 15.54 -6.95 20.36
C PHE A 423 16.56 -6.12 19.58
N THR A 424 17.12 -6.76 18.57
CA THR A 424 18.04 -6.17 17.58
C THR A 424 17.44 -6.31 16.19
N LYS A 425 18.09 -5.71 15.18
CA LYS A 425 17.67 -5.87 13.78
C LYS A 425 17.64 -7.33 13.31
N ASN A 426 18.42 -8.20 13.96
CA ASN A 426 18.61 -9.58 13.55
C ASN A 426 17.82 -10.57 14.43
N GLY A 427 17.04 -10.09 15.41
CA GLY A 427 16.40 -10.98 16.37
C GLY A 427 16.49 -10.53 17.81
N ILE A 428 16.01 -11.37 18.72
CA ILE A 428 16.11 -11.19 20.17
C ILE A 428 17.32 -11.92 20.74
N LYS A 429 18.10 -11.19 21.54
CA LYS A 429 19.22 -11.70 22.32
C LYS A 429 18.78 -12.04 23.73
N THR A 430 19.33 -13.13 24.27
CA THR A 430 19.47 -13.34 25.71
C THR A 430 20.96 -13.25 26.03
N GLU A 431 21.36 -12.35 26.92
CA GLU A 431 22.77 -12.00 27.11
C GLU A 431 23.18 -11.75 28.56
N LEU A 432 24.48 -11.94 28.81
CA LEU A 432 25.21 -11.41 29.96
C LEU A 432 26.04 -10.20 29.48
N ILE A 433 25.79 -9.05 30.08
CA ILE A 433 26.56 -7.82 29.91
C ILE A 433 27.54 -7.69 31.08
N ILE A 434 28.81 -7.46 30.75
CA ILE A 434 29.89 -7.19 31.72
C ILE A 434 30.33 -5.75 31.53
N ASN A 435 30.22 -4.95 32.59
CA ASN A 435 30.61 -3.55 32.63
C ASN A 435 31.00 -3.17 34.07
N VAL A 436 32.28 -3.28 34.40
CA VAL A 436 32.80 -2.86 35.71
C VAL A 436 32.85 -1.32 35.74
N PRO A 437 32.06 -0.64 36.61
CA PRO A 437 31.93 0.81 36.57
C PRO A 437 33.27 1.53 36.69
N GLY A 438 33.59 2.37 35.69
CA GLY A 438 34.81 3.18 35.67
C GLY A 438 36.11 2.40 35.42
N ASN A 439 36.06 1.07 35.24
CA ASN A 439 37.25 0.24 35.07
C ASN A 439 37.14 -0.68 33.85
N ARG A 440 37.63 -0.18 32.71
CA ARG A 440 37.63 -0.94 31.45
C ARG A 440 38.55 -2.16 31.52
N ALA A 441 39.72 -2.03 32.15
CA ALA A 441 40.67 -3.13 32.27
C ALA A 441 40.04 -4.31 33.04
N ALA A 442 39.41 -4.03 34.19
CA ALA A 442 38.69 -5.04 34.96
C ALA A 442 37.51 -5.66 34.19
N THR A 443 36.85 -4.89 33.31
CA THR A 443 35.80 -5.44 32.43
C THR A 443 36.36 -6.47 31.46
N LYS A 444 37.55 -6.20 30.89
CA LYS A 444 38.20 -7.13 29.95
C LYS A 444 38.77 -8.33 30.66
N GLU A 445 39.43 -8.15 31.80
CA GLU A 445 39.93 -9.24 32.63
C GLU A 445 38.78 -10.19 33.05
N ALA A 446 37.63 -9.65 33.47
CA ALA A 446 36.45 -10.43 33.79
C ALA A 446 35.91 -11.23 32.58
N PHE A 447 35.87 -10.60 31.40
CA PHE A 447 35.46 -11.28 30.17
C PHE A 447 36.45 -12.38 29.79
N ASP A 448 37.76 -12.08 29.80
CA ASP A 448 38.83 -12.98 29.40
C ASP A 448 38.85 -14.21 30.34
N THR A 449 38.64 -14.01 31.64
CA THR A 449 38.49 -15.11 32.62
C THR A 449 37.29 -16.02 32.32
N LEU A 450 36.15 -15.45 31.88
CA LEU A 450 35.00 -16.26 31.45
C LEU A 450 35.28 -16.94 30.11
N TYR A 451 35.99 -16.28 29.19
CA TYR A 451 36.32 -16.79 27.87
C TYR A 451 37.29 -17.98 27.95
N GLU A 452 38.23 -17.98 28.90
CA GLU A 452 39.08 -19.16 29.20
C GLU A 452 38.24 -20.40 29.55
N GLN A 453 37.05 -20.21 30.13
CA GLN A 453 36.12 -21.28 30.47
C GLN A 453 35.09 -21.57 29.36
N ARG A 454 35.22 -20.96 28.17
CA ARG A 454 34.24 -21.00 27.09
C ARG A 454 33.77 -22.42 26.74
N ALA A 455 34.69 -23.35 26.54
CA ALA A 455 34.33 -24.72 26.16
C ALA A 455 33.48 -25.43 27.23
N THR A 456 33.80 -25.21 28.50
CA THR A 456 33.04 -25.75 29.63
C THR A 456 31.67 -25.08 29.73
N ILE A 457 31.63 -23.76 29.57
CA ILE A 457 30.39 -22.96 29.60
C ILE A 457 29.43 -23.38 28.48
N GLU A 458 29.90 -23.47 27.24
CA GLU A 458 29.06 -23.87 26.09
C GLU A 458 28.59 -25.33 26.23
N LYS A 459 29.41 -26.21 26.81
CA LYS A 459 29.02 -27.60 27.11
C LYS A 459 27.92 -27.67 28.18
N GLU A 460 28.05 -26.93 29.28
CA GLU A 460 27.02 -26.85 30.33
C GLU A 460 25.74 -26.18 29.81
N PHE A 461 25.87 -25.17 28.97
CA PHE A 461 24.76 -24.43 28.37
C PHE A 461 24.03 -25.24 27.29
N GLY A 462 24.75 -26.16 26.63
CA GLY A 462 24.24 -27.11 25.63
C GLY A 462 24.17 -26.55 24.21
N GLN A 463 24.79 -25.40 23.95
CA GLN A 463 24.81 -24.73 22.65
C GLN A 463 25.93 -23.68 22.61
N SER A 464 26.45 -23.39 21.43
CA SER A 464 27.49 -22.38 21.26
C SER A 464 26.96 -20.98 21.54
N LEU A 465 27.79 -20.18 22.21
CA LEU A 465 27.48 -18.79 22.55
C LEU A 465 28.29 -17.85 21.67
N ILE A 466 27.79 -16.62 21.51
CA ILE A 466 28.53 -15.55 20.87
C ILE A 466 29.25 -14.77 21.95
N TRP A 467 30.57 -14.65 21.80
CA TRP A 467 31.49 -13.99 22.72
C TRP A 467 31.99 -12.71 22.06
N ASP A 468 31.48 -11.57 22.51
CA ASP A 468 31.74 -10.27 21.89
C ASP A 468 32.56 -9.39 22.85
N ARG A 469 33.88 -9.47 22.68
CA ARG A 469 34.86 -8.67 23.42
C ARG A 469 35.01 -7.31 22.74
N LEU A 470 34.24 -6.33 23.19
CA LEU A 470 34.35 -4.97 22.66
C LEU A 470 35.54 -4.25 23.29
N GLU A 471 36.16 -3.28 22.61
CA GLU A 471 37.18 -2.40 23.20
C GLU A 471 36.55 -1.26 24.04
N GLY A 472 35.22 -1.14 23.99
CA GLY A 472 34.44 -0.18 24.75
C GLY A 472 34.33 -0.51 26.24
N LYS A 473 33.38 0.17 26.90
CA LYS A 473 33.14 0.01 28.35
C LYS A 473 32.56 -1.34 28.74
N GLU A 474 31.95 -2.06 27.80
CA GLU A 474 31.19 -3.29 28.07
C GLU A 474 31.72 -4.45 27.24
N SER A 475 31.43 -5.68 27.65
CA SER A 475 31.63 -6.90 26.85
C SER A 475 30.37 -7.78 26.98
N HIS A 476 30.04 -8.55 25.95
CA HIS A 476 28.77 -9.27 25.86
C HIS A 476 28.99 -10.76 25.60
N ILE A 477 28.19 -11.59 26.25
CA ILE A 477 28.10 -13.02 25.96
C ILE A 477 26.63 -13.32 25.73
N PHE A 478 26.25 -13.80 24.53
CA PHE A 478 24.85 -13.88 24.16
C PHE A 478 24.48 -15.05 23.25
N LEU A 479 23.19 -15.35 23.22
CA LEU A 479 22.56 -16.20 22.21
C LEU A 479 21.49 -15.39 21.47
N LEU A 480 21.48 -15.47 20.14
CA LEU A 480 20.55 -14.77 19.27
C LEU A 480 19.52 -15.75 18.69
N ARG A 481 18.24 -15.34 18.72
CA ARG A 481 17.16 -16.00 17.98
C ARG A 481 16.55 -15.03 16.99
N LEU A 482 16.39 -15.45 15.74
CA LEU A 482 15.64 -14.69 14.73
C LEU A 482 14.19 -14.50 15.21
N ALA A 483 13.79 -13.26 15.42
CA ALA A 483 12.45 -12.88 15.86
C ALA A 483 12.24 -11.37 15.65
N THR A 484 11.00 -10.94 15.46
CA THR A 484 10.62 -9.52 15.49
C THR A 484 9.45 -9.32 16.44
N ILE A 485 9.36 -8.16 17.08
CA ILE A 485 8.25 -7.82 17.97
C ILE A 485 6.92 -7.67 17.22
N ASP A 486 6.97 -7.47 15.90
CA ASP A 486 5.78 -7.38 15.04
C ASP A 486 5.33 -8.76 14.50
N ALA A 487 5.93 -9.85 14.99
CA ALA A 487 5.58 -11.19 14.54
C ALA A 487 4.16 -11.58 15.01
N PRO A 488 3.49 -12.52 14.33
CA PRO A 488 2.21 -13.05 14.78
C PRO A 488 2.26 -13.54 16.23
N ILE A 489 1.13 -13.49 16.94
CA ILE A 489 1.04 -13.83 18.36
C ILE A 489 1.62 -15.23 18.65
N GLU A 490 1.36 -16.21 17.79
CA GLU A 490 1.88 -17.58 17.92
C GLU A 490 3.42 -17.64 17.88
N GLU A 491 4.04 -16.90 16.96
CA GLU A 491 5.51 -16.79 16.89
C GLU A 491 6.10 -16.05 18.09
N LEU A 492 5.42 -15.01 18.57
CA LEU A 492 5.80 -14.32 19.80
C LEU A 492 5.72 -15.25 21.01
N GLU A 493 4.73 -16.13 21.09
CA GLU A 493 4.61 -17.12 22.16
C GLU A 493 5.78 -18.12 22.15
N HIS A 494 6.14 -18.64 20.98
CA HIS A 494 7.32 -19.49 20.84
C HIS A 494 8.62 -18.76 21.22
N THR A 495 8.71 -17.48 20.87
CA THR A 495 9.85 -16.64 21.20
C THR A 495 9.94 -16.37 22.71
N LYS A 496 8.80 -16.11 23.38
CA LYS A 496 8.74 -15.91 24.83
C LYS A 496 9.22 -17.15 25.57
N LYS A 497 8.70 -18.33 25.19
CA LYS A 497 9.10 -19.61 25.80
C LYS A 497 10.60 -19.83 25.70
N TRP A 498 11.18 -19.66 24.50
CA TRP A 498 12.61 -19.80 24.29
C TRP A 498 13.42 -18.80 25.13
N ALA A 499 13.00 -17.53 25.21
CA ALA A 499 13.75 -16.50 25.92
C ALA A 499 13.79 -16.75 27.43
N VAL A 500 12.69 -17.23 28.03
CA VAL A 500 12.64 -17.64 29.45
C VAL A 500 13.57 -18.83 29.70
N GLU A 501 13.42 -19.90 28.91
CA GLU A 501 14.24 -21.12 29.06
C GLU A 501 15.73 -20.81 28.91
N THR A 502 16.08 -19.97 27.93
CA THR A 502 17.46 -19.53 27.69
C THR A 502 18.00 -18.71 28.85
N MET A 503 17.21 -17.77 29.39
CA MET A 503 17.63 -16.93 30.51
C MET A 503 17.86 -17.73 31.80
N ILE A 504 17.04 -18.76 32.05
CA ILE A 504 17.24 -19.67 33.17
C ILE A 504 18.59 -20.38 33.05
N LYS A 505 18.92 -20.92 31.87
CA LYS A 505 20.22 -21.55 31.62
C LYS A 505 21.38 -20.57 31.78
N PHE A 506 21.24 -19.34 31.28
CA PHE A 506 22.24 -18.28 31.48
C PHE A 506 22.48 -18.04 32.97
N ALA A 507 21.43 -17.89 33.76
CA ALA A 507 21.56 -17.70 35.20
C ALA A 507 22.20 -18.92 35.91
N ASP A 508 21.93 -20.14 35.48
CA ASP A 508 22.55 -21.35 36.04
C ASP A 508 24.05 -21.42 35.79
N VAL A 509 24.46 -21.14 34.56
CA VAL A 509 25.86 -21.25 34.15
C VAL A 509 26.69 -20.08 34.67
N PHE A 510 26.17 -18.85 34.58
CA PHE A 510 26.97 -17.65 34.85
C PHE A 510 26.93 -17.17 36.30
N LYS A 511 25.82 -17.30 37.05
CA LYS A 511 25.75 -16.71 38.41
C LYS A 511 26.84 -17.23 39.35
N LYS A 512 27.17 -18.53 39.27
CA LYS A 512 28.23 -19.14 40.09
C LYS A 512 29.61 -18.59 39.73
N ARG A 513 29.89 -18.43 38.43
CA ARG A 513 31.16 -17.94 37.90
C ARG A 513 31.37 -16.45 38.17
N ILE A 514 30.31 -15.66 38.01
CA ILE A 514 30.32 -14.23 38.33
C ILE A 514 30.61 -14.00 39.82
N LYS A 515 30.14 -14.88 40.71
CA LYS A 515 30.40 -14.78 42.15
C LYS A 515 31.87 -15.06 42.52
N SER A 516 32.59 -15.83 41.69
CA SER A 516 34.00 -16.17 41.91
C SER A 516 35.00 -15.21 41.26
N LEU A 517 34.55 -14.43 40.27
CA LEU A 517 35.24 -13.22 39.84
C LEU A 517 35.15 -12.18 40.95
#